data_AF-A0AAU5H5R6-F1
#
_entry.id   AF-A0AAU5H5R6-F1
#
_cell.length_a   1.000
_cell.length_b   1.000
_cell.length_c   1.000
_cell.angle_alpha   90.00
_cell.angle_beta   90.00
_cell.angle_gamma   90.00
#
_symmetry.space_group_name_H-M   'P 1'
#
loop_
_entity.id
_entity.type
_entity.pdbx_description
1 polymer ?
#
loop_
_entity_poly.entity_id
_entity_poly.type
_entity_poly.pdbx_seq_one_letter_code
_entity_poly.pdbx_strand_id
1 'polypeptide(L)'
;MGIRGRWALLGGGVLLAVAGGIAWLAWPNGNTSPAEPDSAEIKASAQARIDASVTAGRKLRLAILQAGQTPSQELCDDLWDRKDEAEQAGLMQSAWLAGCVEEPESP
;
A
#
# COMPACT_ATOMS: atom_id res chain seq x y z
N MET A 1 52.04 -1.36 -5.88
CA MET A 1 51.74 -1.45 -7.33
C MET A 1 51.29 -2.86 -7.67
N GLY A 2 50.09 -3.02 -8.23
CA GLY A 2 49.59 -4.32 -8.67
C GLY A 2 48.13 -4.30 -9.11
N ILE A 3 47.74 -3.34 -9.97
CA ILE A 3 46.43 -3.32 -10.62
C ILE A 3 46.58 -4.02 -11.97
N ARG A 4 46.04 -5.25 -12.07
CA ARG A 4 45.69 -5.93 -13.31
C ARG A 4 44.47 -6.79 -12.94
N GLY A 5 43.24 -6.32 -13.17
CA GLY A 5 42.70 -6.15 -14.51
C GLY A 5 42.04 -7.46 -14.93
N ARG A 6 40.82 -7.71 -14.45
CA ARG A 6 39.93 -8.70 -15.08
C ARG A 6 38.51 -8.16 -15.08
N TRP A 7 38.27 -7.29 -16.05
CA TRP A 7 36.93 -7.03 -16.57
C TRP A 7 36.46 -8.31 -17.26
N ALA A 8 35.46 -8.96 -16.66
CA ALA A 8 34.60 -9.89 -17.37
C ALA A 8 33.18 -9.41 -17.13
N LEU A 9 32.69 -8.63 -18.10
CA LEU A 9 31.29 -8.29 -18.26
C LEU A 9 30.50 -9.60 -18.47
N LEU A 10 29.82 -10.04 -17.42
CA LEU A 10 28.64 -10.90 -17.48
C LEU A 10 27.65 -10.17 -16.56
N GLY A 11 26.82 -9.26 -17.09
CA GLY A 11 25.66 -9.65 -17.87
C GLY A 11 24.60 -10.15 -16.90
N GLY A 12 23.77 -9.24 -16.37
CA GLY A 12 22.60 -9.63 -15.58
C GLY A 12 22.16 -8.60 -14.55
N GLY A 13 21.13 -7.83 -14.91
CA GLY A 13 20.08 -7.43 -13.96
C GLY A 13 20.37 -6.26 -13.04
N VAL A 14 19.89 -5.08 -13.46
CA VAL A 14 19.35 -4.10 -12.51
C VAL A 14 18.20 -4.78 -11.76
N LEU A 15 18.31 -4.92 -10.45
CA LEU A 15 17.15 -4.85 -9.55
C LEU A 15 17.56 -4.00 -8.34
N LEU A 16 17.12 -2.74 -8.38
CA LEU A 16 17.07 -1.86 -7.22
C LEU A 16 16.09 -2.45 -6.21
N ALA A 17 16.61 -3.19 -5.23
CA ALA A 17 15.86 -3.61 -4.06
C ALA A 17 15.74 -2.42 -3.10
N VAL A 18 14.71 -1.59 -3.30
CA VAL A 18 14.24 -0.65 -2.29
C VAL A 18 13.20 -1.36 -1.44
N ALA A 19 13.60 -1.85 -0.28
CA ALA A 19 12.84 -1.76 0.98
C ALA A 19 13.52 -2.62 2.06
N GLY A 20 14.06 -1.95 3.08
CA GLY A 20 14.18 -2.48 4.45
C GLY A 20 15.11 -3.66 4.67
N GLY A 21 16.42 -3.43 4.78
CA GLY A 21 17.34 -4.50 5.14
C GLY A 21 18.74 -4.03 5.50
N ILE A 22 18.90 -3.34 6.63
CA ILE A 22 20.19 -3.34 7.34
C ILE A 22 19.93 -3.63 8.82
N ALA A 23 19.53 -4.86 9.10
CA ALA A 23 19.81 -5.51 10.38
C ALA A 23 20.96 -6.50 10.16
N TRP A 24 22.10 -5.97 9.72
CA TRP A 24 23.36 -6.68 9.90
C TRP A 24 23.70 -6.55 11.38
N LEU A 25 23.64 -7.66 12.10
CA LEU A 25 24.67 -8.14 13.02
C LEU A 25 24.18 -9.45 13.67
N ALA A 26 24.85 -10.54 13.31
CA ALA A 26 24.85 -11.86 13.95
C ALA A 26 23.54 -12.67 13.90
N TRP A 27 23.52 -13.78 13.15
CA TRP A 27 23.42 -15.14 13.72
C TRP A 27 23.68 -16.21 12.63
N PRO A 28 24.33 -17.34 12.93
CA PRO A 28 24.68 -18.37 11.96
C PRO A 28 23.61 -19.47 11.84
N ASN A 29 23.54 -20.09 10.66
CA ASN A 29 22.88 -21.38 10.38
C ASN A 29 21.42 -21.51 10.80
N GLY A 30 20.52 -21.07 9.93
CA GLY A 30 19.13 -21.48 9.96
C GLY A 30 18.55 -21.29 8.58
N ASN A 31 18.17 -22.39 7.95
CA ASN A 31 17.49 -22.43 6.67
C ASN A 31 16.09 -21.79 6.85
N THR A 32 16.00 -20.46 6.95
CA THR A 32 14.71 -19.76 7.02
C THR A 32 14.16 -19.69 5.61
N SER A 33 13.59 -20.81 5.18
CA SER A 33 12.51 -20.77 4.20
C SER A 33 11.49 -19.74 4.71
N PRO A 34 11.08 -18.74 3.92
CA PRO A 34 10.00 -17.87 4.33
C PRO A 34 8.82 -18.78 4.72
N ALA A 35 8.40 -18.74 5.98
CA ALA A 35 7.17 -19.40 6.37
C ALA A 35 6.07 -18.83 5.47
N GLU A 36 5.35 -19.71 4.78
CA GLU A 36 4.22 -19.31 3.97
C GLU A 36 3.27 -18.53 4.90
N PRO A 37 2.82 -17.31 4.53
CA PRO A 37 2.01 -16.50 5.42
C PRO A 37 0.78 -17.29 5.84
N ASP A 38 0.57 -17.41 7.15
CA ASP A 38 -0.57 -18.18 7.63
C ASP A 38 -1.88 -17.48 7.25
N SER A 39 -2.96 -18.26 7.13
CA SER A 39 -4.26 -17.75 6.68
C SER A 39 -4.79 -16.60 7.55
N ALA A 40 -4.44 -16.53 8.83
CA ALA A 40 -4.86 -15.46 9.72
C ALA A 40 -4.09 -14.16 9.43
N GLU A 41 -2.79 -14.23 9.16
CA GLU A 41 -1.99 -13.08 8.74
C GLU A 41 -2.50 -12.50 7.42
N ILE A 42 -2.83 -13.35 6.44
CA ILE A 42 -3.42 -12.91 5.16
C ILE A 42 -4.75 -12.20 5.40
N LYS A 43 -5.64 -12.78 6.21
CA LYS A 43 -6.94 -12.16 6.55
C LYS A 43 -6.79 -10.85 7.29
N ALA A 44 -5.88 -10.77 8.26
CA ALA A 44 -5.60 -9.54 9.00
C ALA A 44 -5.08 -8.43 8.07
N SER A 45 -4.18 -8.77 7.14
CA SER A 45 -3.67 -7.81 6.15
C SER A 45 -4.76 -7.32 5.19
N ALA A 46 -5.66 -8.21 4.76
CA ALA A 46 -6.80 -7.85 3.91
C ALA A 46 -7.78 -6.94 4.64
N GLN A 47 -8.10 -7.26 5.90
CA GLN A 47 -8.97 -6.43 6.73
C GLN A 47 -8.35 -5.04 6.98
N ALA A 48 -7.05 -4.97 7.28
CA ALA A 48 -6.36 -3.70 7.47
C ALA A 48 -6.43 -2.81 6.22
N ARG A 49 -6.36 -3.40 5.01
CA ARG A 49 -6.54 -2.66 3.75
C ARG A 49 -7.97 -2.14 3.58
N ILE A 50 -8.98 -2.94 3.92
CA ILE A 50 -10.39 -2.52 3.89
C ILE A 50 -10.60 -1.35 4.86
N ASP A 51 -10.14 -1.47 6.10
CA ASP A 51 -10.31 -0.43 7.13
C ASP A 51 -9.58 0.87 6.76
N ALA A 52 -8.39 0.76 6.18
CA ALA A 52 -7.64 1.90 5.64
C ALA A 52 -8.40 2.59 4.50
N SER A 53 -9.04 1.82 3.62
CA SER A 53 -9.84 2.32 2.50
C SER A 53 -11.06 3.07 2.97
N VAL A 54 -11.85 2.50 3.88
CA VAL A 54 -13.01 3.16 4.48
C VAL A 54 -12.58 4.45 5.18
N THR A 55 -11.49 4.40 5.94
CA THR A 55 -10.98 5.58 6.67
C THR A 55 -10.51 6.69 5.72
N ALA A 56 -9.84 6.33 4.62
CA ALA A 56 -9.44 7.30 3.60
C ALA A 56 -10.67 7.92 2.90
N GLY A 57 -11.70 7.13 2.58
CA GLY A 57 -12.97 7.62 2.04
C GLY A 57 -13.65 8.61 2.98
N ARG A 58 -13.76 8.27 4.27
CA ARG A 58 -14.35 9.16 5.30
C ARG A 58 -13.59 10.46 5.48
N LYS A 59 -12.25 10.43 5.40
CA LYS A 59 -11.43 11.66 5.45
C LYS A 59 -11.75 12.58 4.26
N LEU A 60 -11.90 12.03 3.07
CA LEU A 60 -12.28 12.81 1.90
C LEU A 60 -13.70 13.37 2.05
N ARG A 61 -14.67 12.56 2.53
CA ARG A 61 -16.02 13.03 2.84
C ARG A 61 -16.01 14.27 3.72
N LEU A 62 -15.23 14.24 4.80
CA LEU A 62 -15.08 15.39 5.70
C LEU A 62 -14.51 16.61 4.98
N ALA A 63 -13.52 16.43 4.11
CA ALA A 63 -12.97 17.53 3.32
C ALA A 63 -14.01 18.12 2.34
N ILE A 64 -14.80 17.28 1.66
CA ILE A 64 -15.91 17.70 0.77
C ILE A 64 -16.93 18.52 1.57
N LEU A 65 -17.34 18.05 2.74
CA LEU A 65 -18.28 18.75 3.62
C LEU A 65 -17.72 20.08 4.13
N GLN A 66 -16.44 20.12 4.51
CA GLN A 66 -15.75 21.35 4.93
C GLN A 66 -15.64 22.37 3.80
N ALA A 67 -15.59 21.91 2.54
CA ALA A 67 -15.66 22.75 1.36
C ALA A 67 -17.09 23.22 1.02
N GLY A 68 -18.09 22.85 1.82
CA GLY A 68 -19.50 23.19 1.57
C GLY A 68 -20.14 22.40 0.44
N GLN A 69 -19.53 21.29 0.02
CA GLN A 69 -20.05 20.40 -1.00
C GLN A 69 -20.73 19.19 -0.36
N THR A 70 -21.68 18.59 -1.07
CA THR A 70 -22.30 17.32 -0.67
C THR A 70 -21.51 16.17 -1.30
N PRO A 71 -21.08 15.16 -0.51
CA PRO A 71 -20.50 13.94 -1.04
C PRO A 71 -21.56 13.21 -1.88
N SER A 72 -21.36 13.16 -3.19
CA SER A 72 -22.17 12.35 -4.10
C SER A 72 -21.33 11.21 -4.64
N GLN A 73 -22.00 10.16 -5.12
CA GLN A 73 -21.31 9.03 -5.75
C GLN A 73 -20.44 9.48 -6.93
N GLU A 74 -21.00 10.29 -7.84
CA GLU A 74 -20.28 10.84 -8.99
C GLU A 74 -19.04 11.65 -8.59
N LEU A 75 -19.15 12.50 -7.55
CA LEU A 75 -18.00 13.27 -7.06
C LEU A 75 -16.93 12.38 -6.43
N CYS A 76 -17.34 11.36 -5.67
CA CYS A 76 -16.41 10.42 -5.06
C CYS A 76 -15.71 9.55 -6.12
N ASP A 77 -16.43 9.08 -7.14
CA ASP A 77 -15.85 8.35 -8.29
C ASP A 77 -14.83 9.22 -9.04
N ASP A 78 -15.19 10.47 -9.36
CA ASP A 78 -14.27 11.44 -9.99
C ASP A 78 -13.00 11.68 -9.16
N LEU A 79 -13.13 11.73 -7.83
CA LEU A 79 -12.01 11.95 -6.93
C LEU A 79 -11.18 10.68 -6.73
N TRP A 80 -11.76 9.51 -6.85
CA TRP A 80 -11.05 8.23 -6.91
C TRP A 80 -10.18 8.15 -8.17
N ASP A 81 -10.74 8.47 -9.33
CA ASP A 81 -10.05 8.37 -10.63
C ASP A 81 -8.86 9.33 -10.75
N ARG A 82 -8.84 10.41 -9.96
CA ARG A 82 -7.71 11.35 -9.88
C ARG A 82 -6.55 10.87 -9.02
N LYS A 83 -6.74 9.83 -8.21
CA LYS A 83 -5.68 9.26 -7.36
C LYS A 83 -4.61 8.61 -8.21
N ASP A 84 -3.36 8.74 -7.79
CA ASP A 84 -2.27 8.03 -8.45
C ASP A 84 -2.32 6.52 -8.19
N GLU A 85 -1.64 5.76 -9.04
CA GLU A 85 -1.63 4.29 -8.96
C GLU A 85 -1.07 3.77 -7.64
N ALA A 86 -0.14 4.49 -7.00
CA ALA A 86 0.44 4.07 -5.73
C ALA A 86 -0.55 4.26 -4.57
N GLU A 87 -1.32 5.35 -4.58
CA GLU A 87 -2.45 5.53 -3.67
C GLU A 87 -3.52 4.45 -3.87
N GLN A 88 -3.87 4.13 -5.13
CA GLN A 88 -4.88 3.12 -5.43
C GLN A 88 -4.42 1.70 -5.04
N ALA A 89 -3.15 1.34 -5.25
CA ALA A 89 -2.63 0.02 -4.93
C ALA A 89 -2.70 -0.34 -3.43
N GLY A 90 -2.72 0.68 -2.56
CA GLY A 90 -2.86 0.50 -1.11
C GLY A 90 -4.32 0.40 -0.63
N LEU A 91 -5.29 0.67 -1.50
CA LEU A 91 -6.69 0.85 -1.15
C LEU A 91 -7.60 -0.06 -1.98
N MET A 92 -8.83 -0.25 -1.50
CA MET A 92 -9.88 -0.98 -2.17
C MET A 92 -10.97 0.02 -2.57
N GLN A 93 -11.19 0.19 -3.87
CA GLN A 93 -12.09 1.20 -4.43
C GLN A 93 -13.48 1.15 -3.79
N SER A 94 -14.11 -0.03 -3.72
CA SER A 94 -15.45 -0.19 -3.15
C SER A 94 -15.55 0.25 -1.69
N ALA A 95 -14.59 -0.16 -0.86
CA ALA A 95 -14.53 0.22 0.55
C ALA A 95 -14.24 1.72 0.74
N TRP A 96 -13.42 2.29 -0.15
CA TRP A 96 -13.14 3.72 -0.15
C TRP A 96 -14.38 4.55 -0.55
N LEU A 97 -15.08 4.15 -1.61
CA LEU A 97 -16.31 4.81 -2.07
C LEU A 97 -17.42 4.73 -1.02
N ALA A 98 -17.56 3.57 -0.37
CA ALA A 98 -18.48 3.41 0.77
C ALA A 98 -18.19 4.47 1.85
N GLY A 99 -16.94 4.58 2.28
CA GLY A 99 -16.54 5.61 3.25
C GLY A 99 -16.71 7.06 2.78
N CYS A 100 -16.69 7.31 1.46
CA CYS A 100 -16.86 8.64 0.88
C CYS A 100 -18.34 9.05 0.79
N VAL A 101 -19.20 8.16 0.29
CA VAL A 101 -20.62 8.43 -0.02
C VAL A 101 -21.53 8.23 1.20
N GLU A 102 -21.22 7.29 2.09
CA GLU A 102 -22.11 6.96 3.21
C GLU A 102 -22.06 8.00 4.33
N GLU A 103 -23.26 8.45 4.73
CA GLU A 103 -23.44 9.28 5.92
C GLU A 103 -23.22 8.41 7.17
N PRO A 104 -22.52 8.90 8.20
CA PRO A 104 -22.47 8.15 9.45
C PRO A 104 -23.90 7.95 9.93
N GLU A 105 -24.32 6.70 10.01
CA GLU A 105 -25.64 6.32 10.51
C GLU A 105 -25.80 6.99 11.88
N SER A 106 -26.67 8.00 11.96
CA SER A 106 -26.94 8.66 13.23
C SER A 106 -27.79 7.70 14.07
N PRO A 107 -27.41 7.44 15.34
CA PRO A 107 -28.16 6.55 16.23
C PRO A 107 -29.55 7.06 16.57
#